data_AF-A0A173GJM6-F1
#
_entry.id   AF-A0A173GJM6-F1
#
_cell.length_a   1.000
_cell.length_b   1.000
_cell.length_c   1.000
_cell.angle_alpha   90.00
_cell.angle_beta   90.00
_cell.angle_gamma   90.00
#
_symmetry.space_group_name_H-M   'P 1'
#
loop_
_entity.id
_entity.type
_entity.pdbx_description
1 polymer ?
#
loop_
_entity_poly.entity_id
_entity_poly.type
_entity_poly.pdbx_seq_one_letter_code
_entity_poly.pdbx_strand_id
1 'polypeptide(L)'
;MMYIAFIMSVLYVVGFIGFSSKPSPVYGGMSLIVSGGLGCGIIMSSGGSFLGLVVFLVYLGGMMVVFGYTIAMATEEYPETWGSNVVVLSAFLVGLLMEIFMIVWLFSGEHELVGFYFGGLEDLVVLGEGSFGYVREDYSGGASLYSYGFWFLAMAGWMLFVSIFIAIEVTRKRY
;
A
#
# COMPACT_ATOMS: atom_id res chain seq x y z
N MET A 1 -16.13 10.37 -12.27
CA MET A 1 -15.70 9.00 -12.66
C MET A 1 -14.26 9.02 -13.16
N MET A 2 -13.92 9.82 -14.19
CA MET A 2 -12.57 9.88 -14.78
C MET A 2 -11.44 10.22 -13.78
N TYR A 3 -11.68 11.07 -12.77
CA TYR A 3 -10.64 11.46 -11.80
C TYR A 3 -10.63 10.69 -10.48
N ILE A 4 -11.49 9.68 -10.30
CA ILE A 4 -11.62 9.00 -8.99
C ILE A 4 -10.31 8.28 -8.66
N ALA A 5 -9.76 7.50 -9.60
CA ALA A 5 -8.49 6.82 -9.39
C ALA A 5 -7.33 7.80 -9.13
N PHE A 6 -7.31 8.93 -9.84
CA PHE A 6 -6.33 9.99 -9.62
C PHE A 6 -6.44 10.59 -8.22
N ILE A 7 -7.63 10.99 -7.79
CA ILE A 7 -7.87 11.52 -6.43
C ILE A 7 -7.47 10.49 -5.38
N MET A 8 -7.82 9.21 -5.57
CA MET A 8 -7.40 8.14 -4.66
C MET A 8 -5.88 7.97 -4.62
N SER A 9 -5.18 8.14 -5.75
CA SER A 9 -3.72 8.07 -5.80
C SER A 9 -3.03 9.24 -5.09
N VAL A 10 -3.58 10.45 -5.18
CA VAL A 10 -3.11 11.62 -4.42
C VAL A 10 -3.32 11.37 -2.92
N LEU A 11 -4.53 10.96 -2.52
CA LEU A 11 -4.81 10.64 -1.11
C LEU A 11 -3.93 9.49 -0.57
N TYR A 12 -3.61 8.51 -1.43
CA TYR A 12 -2.68 7.43 -1.10
C TYR A 12 -1.29 8.00 -0.77
N VAL A 13 -0.74 8.87 -1.63
CA VAL A 13 0.58 9.51 -1.44
C VAL A 13 0.60 10.37 -0.18
N VAL A 14 -0.43 11.17 0.07
CA VAL A 14 -0.59 11.94 1.33
C VAL A 14 -0.51 11.02 2.56
N GLY A 15 -1.15 9.85 2.51
CA GLY A 15 -1.08 8.85 3.58
C GLY A 15 0.34 8.32 3.81
N PHE A 16 1.11 8.07 2.74
CA PHE A 16 2.51 7.65 2.83
C PHE A 16 3.43 8.76 3.37
N ILE A 17 3.21 10.02 2.99
CA ILE A 17 3.92 11.16 3.57
C ILE A 17 3.68 11.22 5.08
N GLY A 18 2.44 11.00 5.50
CA GLY A 18 2.06 10.94 6.92
C GLY A 18 2.76 9.85 7.72
N PHE A 19 3.03 8.68 7.12
CA PHE A 19 3.82 7.63 7.76
C PHE A 19 5.34 7.94 7.72
N SER A 20 5.83 8.43 6.59
CA SER A 20 7.26 8.66 6.32
C SER A 20 7.88 9.81 7.14
N SER A 21 7.05 10.75 7.58
CA SER A 21 7.46 11.82 8.52
C SER A 21 7.87 11.30 9.91
N LYS A 22 7.75 9.97 10.14
CA LYS A 22 8.09 9.27 11.38
C LYS A 22 7.38 9.87 12.61
N PRO A 23 6.05 10.01 12.58
CA PRO A 23 5.32 10.22 13.83
C PRO A 23 5.43 8.95 14.70
N SER A 24 4.95 9.02 15.94
CA SER A 24 4.92 7.82 16.79
C SER A 24 4.15 6.66 16.10
N PRO A 25 4.53 5.40 16.37
CA PRO A 25 3.99 4.23 15.66
C PRO A 25 2.46 4.13 15.64
N VAL A 26 1.76 4.67 16.65
CA VAL A 26 0.29 4.71 16.71
C VAL A 26 -0.28 5.52 15.55
N TYR A 27 0.20 6.76 15.35
CA TYR A 27 -0.29 7.62 14.28
C TYR A 27 0.20 7.16 12.91
N GLY A 28 1.41 6.59 12.84
CA GLY A 28 1.91 5.93 11.63
C GLY A 28 1.06 4.71 11.23
N GLY A 29 0.61 3.93 12.20
CA GLY A 29 -0.32 2.82 11.96
C GLY A 29 -1.66 3.29 11.39
N MET A 30 -2.22 4.37 11.94
CA MET A 30 -3.46 4.96 11.43
C MET A 30 -3.33 5.46 10.00
N SER A 31 -2.23 6.13 9.64
CA SER A 31 -2.01 6.59 8.26
C SER A 31 -1.81 5.44 7.28
N LEU A 32 -1.12 4.36 7.68
CA LEU A 32 -0.96 3.15 6.88
C LEU A 32 -2.30 2.40 6.66
N ILE A 33 -3.21 2.42 7.64
CA ILE A 33 -4.54 1.81 7.46
C ILE A 33 -5.34 2.59 6.40
N VAL A 34 -5.32 3.91 6.47
CA VAL A 34 -6.00 4.78 5.50
C VAL A 34 -5.39 4.63 4.11
N SER A 35 -4.06 4.69 3.98
CA SER A 35 -3.39 4.52 2.68
C SER A 35 -3.56 3.11 2.12
N GLY A 36 -3.47 2.06 2.93
CA GLY A 36 -3.73 0.70 2.50
C GLY A 36 -5.16 0.51 1.98
N GLY A 37 -6.15 1.13 2.63
CA GLY A 37 -7.55 1.13 2.17
C GLY A 37 -7.73 1.84 0.82
N LEU A 38 -7.11 3.00 0.65
CA LEU A 38 -7.11 3.73 -0.63
C LEU A 38 -6.41 2.93 -1.73
N GLY A 39 -5.29 2.26 -1.43
CA GLY A 39 -4.58 1.38 -2.35
C GLY A 39 -5.44 0.21 -2.83
N CYS A 40 -6.19 -0.42 -1.93
CA CYS A 40 -7.17 -1.45 -2.29
C CYS A 40 -8.26 -0.89 -3.21
N GLY A 41 -8.71 0.34 -2.96
CA GLY A 41 -9.67 1.05 -3.81
C GLY A 41 -9.15 1.31 -5.22
N ILE A 42 -7.87 1.67 -5.38
CA ILE A 42 -7.22 1.86 -6.69
C ILE A 42 -7.21 0.55 -7.47
N ILE A 43 -6.76 -0.55 -6.85
CA ILE A 43 -6.73 -1.88 -7.51
C ILE A 43 -8.14 -2.34 -7.90
N MET A 44 -9.13 -2.07 -7.04
CA MET A 44 -10.52 -2.43 -7.34
C MET A 44 -11.09 -1.59 -8.48
N SER A 45 -10.65 -0.34 -8.64
CA SER A 45 -11.05 0.53 -9.75
C SER A 45 -10.47 0.07 -11.09
N SER A 46 -9.31 -0.57 -11.10
CA SER A 46 -8.71 -1.19 -12.28
C SER A 46 -9.19 -2.62 -12.56
N GLY A 47 -10.33 -3.03 -11.97
CA GLY A 47 -10.94 -4.34 -12.20
C GLY A 47 -10.41 -5.48 -11.33
N GLY A 48 -9.32 -5.25 -10.58
CA GLY A 48 -8.56 -6.19 -9.75
C GLY A 48 -9.22 -6.63 -8.44
N SER A 49 -10.50 -7.01 -8.46
CA SER A 49 -11.28 -7.23 -7.22
C SER A 49 -10.70 -8.28 -6.27
N PHE A 50 -10.20 -9.40 -6.78
CA PHE A 50 -9.63 -10.47 -5.95
C PHE A 50 -8.33 -10.01 -5.28
N LEU A 51 -7.42 -9.43 -6.06
CA LEU A 51 -6.13 -8.92 -5.55
C LEU A 51 -6.34 -7.80 -4.53
N GLY A 52 -7.26 -6.86 -4.79
CA GLY A 52 -7.60 -5.81 -3.84
C GLY A 52 -8.09 -6.35 -2.50
N LEU A 53 -8.94 -7.38 -2.51
CA LEU A 53 -9.41 -8.04 -1.28
C LEU A 53 -8.32 -8.84 -0.57
N VAL A 54 -7.40 -9.48 -1.30
CA VAL A 54 -6.26 -10.18 -0.70
C VAL A 54 -5.35 -9.19 0.03
N VAL A 55 -5.06 -8.03 -0.56
CA VAL A 55 -4.29 -6.97 0.12
C VAL A 55 -5.06 -6.46 1.34
N PHE A 56 -6.35 -6.19 1.19
CA PHE A 56 -7.19 -5.75 2.33
C PHE A 56 -7.12 -6.73 3.51
N LEU A 57 -7.25 -8.03 3.25
CA LEU A 57 -7.25 -9.04 4.30
C LEU A 57 -5.86 -9.29 4.89
N VAL A 58 -4.83 -9.48 4.06
CA VAL A 58 -3.50 -9.86 4.55
C VAL A 58 -2.74 -8.66 5.10
N TYR A 59 -2.81 -7.51 4.44
CA TYR A 59 -2.11 -6.30 4.88
C TYR A 59 -2.86 -5.62 6.03
N LEU A 60 -4.10 -5.17 5.80
CA LEU A 60 -4.86 -4.45 6.84
C LEU A 60 -5.38 -5.39 7.93
N GLY A 61 -5.93 -6.54 7.56
CA GLY A 61 -6.47 -7.50 8.53
C GLY A 61 -5.40 -8.30 9.27
N GLY A 62 -4.30 -8.66 8.60
CA GLY A 62 -3.24 -9.49 9.17
C GLY A 62 -2.13 -8.65 9.79
N MET A 63 -1.30 -8.04 8.94
CA MET A 63 -0.06 -7.39 9.36
C MET A 63 -0.30 -6.14 10.22
N MET A 64 -1.26 -5.29 9.86
CA MET A 64 -1.54 -4.06 10.62
C MET A 64 -2.12 -4.36 12.01
N VAL A 65 -2.88 -5.45 12.16
CA VAL A 65 -3.41 -5.88 13.45
C VAL A 65 -2.28 -6.35 14.37
N VAL A 66 -1.38 -7.21 13.88
CA VAL A 66 -0.19 -7.64 14.64
C VAL A 66 0.71 -6.45 14.98
N PHE A 67 0.88 -5.52 14.04
CA PHE A 67 1.61 -4.27 14.28
C PHE A 67 0.97 -3.46 15.41
N GLY A 68 -0.35 -3.26 15.39
CA GLY A 68 -1.08 -2.57 16.46
C GLY A 68 -0.91 -3.24 17.83
N TYR A 69 -0.94 -4.57 17.90
CA TYR A 69 -0.66 -5.30 19.15
C TYR A 69 0.75 -5.05 19.67
N THR A 70 1.76 -5.01 18.79
CA THR A 70 3.14 -4.72 19.22
C THR A 70 3.34 -3.27 19.65
N ILE A 71 2.63 -2.32 19.03
CA ILE A 71 2.66 -0.92 19.44
C ILE A 71 2.09 -0.77 20.85
N ALA A 72 1.00 -1.49 21.17
CA ALA A 72 0.41 -1.49 22.51
C ALA A 72 1.41 -1.93 23.61
N MET A 73 2.38 -2.79 23.27
CA MET A 73 3.44 -3.22 24.20
C MET A 73 4.58 -2.19 24.34
N ALA A 74 4.70 -1.24 23.40
CA ALA A 74 5.77 -0.25 23.34
C ALA A 74 5.24 1.19 23.46
N THR A 75 4.06 1.38 24.08
CA THR A 75 3.46 2.70 24.24
C THR A 75 4.27 3.55 25.22
N GLU A 76 4.78 4.67 24.74
CA GLU A 76 5.36 5.74 25.57
C GLU A 76 4.26 6.63 26.15
N GLU A 77 4.49 7.22 27.33
CA GLU A 77 3.49 8.04 28.06
C GLU A 77 3.04 9.29 27.27
N TYR A 78 3.90 9.81 26.39
CA TYR A 78 3.61 10.98 25.54
C TYR A 78 3.93 10.65 24.08
N PRO A 79 2.98 10.10 23.31
CA PRO A 79 3.23 9.78 21.91
C PRO A 79 3.45 11.05 21.10
N GLU A 80 4.52 11.08 20.29
CA GLU A 80 4.75 12.17 19.35
C GLU A 80 3.58 12.25 18.35
N THR A 81 2.95 13.42 18.32
CA THR A 81 1.89 13.78 17.38
C THR A 81 2.50 14.48 16.16
N TRP A 82 1.72 14.62 15.09
CA TRP A 82 2.20 15.25 13.85
C TRP A 82 2.62 16.71 14.04
N GLY A 83 2.13 17.38 15.09
CA GLY A 83 2.44 18.78 15.40
C GLY A 83 3.34 18.99 16.63
N SER A 84 3.69 17.94 17.37
CA SER A 84 4.50 18.11 18.59
C SER A 84 5.97 18.35 18.31
N ASN A 85 6.49 17.81 17.21
CA ASN A 85 7.90 17.86 16.89
C ASN A 85 8.14 18.66 15.60
N VAL A 86 9.02 19.67 15.68
CA VAL A 86 9.31 20.57 14.54
C VAL A 86 9.89 19.79 13.36
N VAL A 87 10.64 18.72 13.63
CA VAL A 87 11.21 17.85 12.59
C VAL A 87 10.12 17.07 11.86
N VAL A 88 9.16 16.49 12.59
CA VAL A 88 8.03 15.73 12.02
C VAL A 88 7.13 16.65 11.18
N LEU A 89 6.81 17.83 11.72
CA LEU A 89 5.98 18.81 11.04
C LEU A 89 6.65 19.37 9.79
N SER A 90 7.95 19.68 9.84
CA SER A 90 8.70 20.15 8.67
C SER A 90 8.84 19.06 7.60
N ALA A 91 9.09 17.80 7.98
CA ALA A 91 9.13 16.68 7.04
C ALA A 91 7.77 16.46 6.36
N PHE A 92 6.67 16.54 7.13
CA PHE A 92 5.31 16.44 6.59
C PHE A 92 5.00 17.57 5.60
N LEU A 93 5.32 18.81 5.94
CA LEU A 93 5.12 19.97 5.05
C LEU A 93 5.96 19.88 3.78
N VAL A 94 7.23 19.49 3.89
CA VAL A 94 8.09 19.28 2.71
C VAL A 94 7.50 18.21 1.79
N GLY A 95 7.01 17.10 2.35
CA GLY A 95 6.34 16.06 1.58
C GLY A 95 5.12 16.58 0.81
N LEU A 96 4.24 17.33 1.47
CA LEU A 96 3.07 17.92 0.83
C LEU A 96 3.43 18.95 -0.26
N LEU A 97 4.46 19.77 -0.01
CA LEU A 97 4.93 20.74 -1.02
C LEU A 97 5.47 20.04 -2.26
N MET A 98 6.23 18.95 -2.08
CA MET A 98 6.73 18.15 -3.21
C MET A 98 5.58 17.51 -3.99
N GLU A 99 4.56 17.01 -3.31
CA GLU A 99 3.38 16.43 -3.98
C GLU A 99 2.62 17.49 -4.80
N ILE A 100 2.34 18.67 -4.21
CA ILE A 100 1.68 19.77 -4.90
C ILE A 100 2.52 20.24 -6.10
N PHE A 101 3.84 20.35 -5.92
CA PHE A 101 4.75 20.71 -7.00
C PHE A 101 4.68 19.71 -8.16
N MET A 102 4.68 18.40 -7.86
CA MET A 102 4.54 17.36 -8.87
C MET A 102 3.19 17.42 -9.59
N ILE A 103 2.10 17.68 -8.87
CA ILE A 103 0.76 17.83 -9.46
C ILE A 103 0.73 19.05 -10.39
N VAL A 104 1.17 20.21 -9.93
CA VAL A 104 1.22 21.44 -10.75
C VAL A 104 2.09 21.24 -11.99
N TRP A 105 3.23 20.55 -11.84
CA TRP A 105 4.10 20.24 -12.97
C TRP A 105 3.44 19.31 -13.98
N LEU A 106 2.74 18.27 -13.52
CA LEU A 106 1.95 17.37 -14.37
C LEU A 106 0.90 18.14 -15.20
N PHE A 107 0.26 19.15 -14.61
CA PHE A 107 -0.72 20.01 -15.30
C PHE A 107 -0.09 21.10 -16.17
N SER A 108 1.19 21.46 -15.96
CA SER A 108 1.87 22.53 -16.70
C SER A 108 2.40 22.10 -18.08
N GLY A 109 2.25 20.83 -18.47
CA GLY A 109 2.26 20.42 -19.87
C GLY A 109 3.61 20.13 -20.53
N GLU A 110 4.74 20.10 -19.80
CA GLU A 110 6.02 19.66 -20.37
C GLU A 110 6.24 18.16 -20.11
N HIS A 111 5.56 17.35 -20.94
CA HIS A 111 5.51 15.89 -20.85
C HIS A 111 6.78 15.18 -21.35
N GLU A 112 7.96 15.55 -20.88
CA GLU A 112 9.21 14.82 -21.20
C GLU A 112 10.09 14.64 -19.97
N LEU A 113 9.62 13.83 -19.01
CA LEU A 113 10.50 13.20 -18.03
C LEU A 113 10.76 11.76 -18.46
N VAL A 114 11.95 11.54 -19.03
CA VAL A 114 12.72 10.27 -19.08
C VAL A 114 11.86 9.00 -19.05
N GLY A 115 11.31 8.62 -20.21
CA GLY A 115 10.89 7.24 -20.50
C GLY A 115 9.47 6.81 -20.08
N PHE A 116 8.71 7.63 -19.36
CA PHE A 116 7.30 7.33 -19.06
C PHE A 116 6.39 8.45 -19.57
N TYR A 117 5.59 8.16 -20.59
CA TYR A 117 4.48 9.00 -20.98
C TYR A 117 3.39 8.90 -19.90
N PHE A 118 3.37 9.85 -18.96
CA PHE A 118 2.17 10.15 -18.18
C PHE A 118 1.19 10.92 -19.08
N GLY A 119 0.77 10.30 -20.18
CA GLY A 119 -0.14 10.87 -21.15
C GLY A 119 -1.55 10.82 -20.61
N GLY A 120 -2.01 11.94 -20.04
CA GLY A 120 -3.41 12.15 -19.67
C GLY A 120 -3.89 11.34 -18.46
N LEU A 121 -4.83 11.91 -17.72
CA LEU A 121 -5.52 11.33 -16.56
C LEU A 121 -6.39 10.09 -16.89
N GLU A 122 -6.18 9.51 -18.07
CA GLU A 122 -7.00 8.51 -18.74
C GLU A 122 -6.26 7.18 -18.95
N ASP A 123 -4.93 7.15 -18.80
CA ASP A 123 -4.12 5.94 -19.09
C ASP A 123 -4.26 4.81 -18.05
N LEU A 124 -4.67 5.14 -16.81
CA LEU A 124 -5.01 4.10 -15.81
C LEU A 124 -6.36 3.41 -16.10
N VAL A 125 -7.12 3.91 -17.10
CA VAL A 125 -8.43 3.37 -17.53
C VAL A 125 -8.32 2.64 -18.87
N VAL A 126 -7.11 2.45 -19.42
CA VAL A 126 -6.89 1.57 -20.58
C VAL A 126 -6.86 0.10 -20.11
N LEU A 127 -7.95 -0.33 -19.47
CA LEU A 127 -8.36 -1.72 -19.52
C LEU A 127 -8.82 -1.95 -20.95
N GLY A 128 -8.01 -2.70 -21.70
CA GLY A 128 -8.28 -3.04 -23.08
C GLY A 128 -9.74 -3.41 -23.30
N GLU A 129 -10.31 -2.87 -24.37
CA GLU A 129 -11.70 -3.06 -24.77
C GLU A 129 -12.09 -4.55 -24.69
N GLY A 130 -13.01 -4.85 -23.78
CA GLY A 130 -13.97 -5.94 -23.86
C GLY A 130 -13.45 -7.30 -24.34
N SER A 131 -12.72 -8.03 -23.50
CA SER A 131 -12.81 -9.49 -23.56
C SER A 131 -14.06 -9.92 -22.77
N PHE A 132 -15.13 -10.25 -23.48
CA PHE A 132 -16.31 -10.92 -22.94
C PHE A 132 -15.95 -12.35 -22.48
N GLY A 133 -15.15 -12.47 -21.43
CA GLY A 133 -14.89 -13.72 -20.73
C GLY A 133 -15.89 -13.87 -19.59
N TYR A 134 -16.60 -15.01 -19.53
CA TYR A 134 -17.51 -15.35 -18.42
C TYR A 134 -16.80 -15.42 -17.05
N VAL A 135 -15.46 -15.41 -17.04
CA VAL A 135 -14.63 -15.48 -15.83
C VAL A 135 -13.67 -14.29 -15.84
N ARG A 136 -13.67 -13.50 -14.75
CA ARG A 136 -12.71 -12.41 -14.54
C ARG A 136 -11.29 -12.98 -14.45
N GLU A 137 -10.36 -12.36 -15.15
CA GLU A 137 -8.96 -12.82 -15.27
C GLU A 137 -8.23 -12.91 -13.92
N ASP A 138 -8.58 -12.07 -12.94
CA ASP A 138 -7.98 -12.13 -11.60
C ASP A 138 -8.16 -13.50 -10.90
N TYR A 139 -9.36 -14.09 -11.04
CA TYR A 139 -9.69 -15.34 -10.35
C TYR A 139 -9.04 -16.54 -11.06
N SER A 140 -9.00 -16.53 -12.39
CA SER A 140 -8.35 -17.58 -13.16
C SER A 140 -6.83 -17.53 -12.98
N GLY A 141 -6.23 -16.34 -12.89
CA GLY A 141 -4.83 -16.15 -12.54
C GLY A 141 -4.51 -16.76 -11.17
N GLY A 142 -5.30 -16.45 -10.13
CA GLY A 142 -5.13 -17.05 -8.80
C GLY A 142 -5.27 -18.57 -8.78
N ALA A 143 -6.23 -19.12 -9.54
CA ALA A 143 -6.43 -20.56 -9.63
C ALA A 143 -5.26 -21.28 -10.36
N SER A 144 -4.63 -20.62 -11.33
CA SER A 144 -3.52 -21.19 -12.10
C SER A 144 -2.26 -21.47 -11.26
N LEU A 145 -2.12 -20.82 -10.10
CA LEU A 145 -1.04 -21.09 -9.16
C LEU A 145 -1.07 -22.53 -8.62
N TYR A 146 -2.24 -23.15 -8.53
CA TYR A 146 -2.36 -24.53 -8.06
C TYR A 146 -2.04 -25.57 -9.13
N SER A 147 -2.28 -25.25 -10.41
CA SER A 147 -1.99 -26.16 -11.52
C SER A 147 -0.55 -26.01 -12.01
N TYR A 148 -0.20 -24.83 -12.52
CA TYR A 148 1.11 -24.58 -13.12
C TYR A 148 2.14 -24.10 -12.08
N GLY A 149 1.69 -23.42 -11.02
CA GLY A 149 2.53 -22.78 -10.01
C GLY A 149 2.93 -23.66 -8.82
N PHE A 150 2.78 -24.99 -8.89
CA PHE A 150 2.99 -25.88 -7.73
C PHE A 150 4.37 -25.68 -7.07
N TRP A 151 5.42 -25.40 -7.85
CA TRP A 151 6.76 -25.16 -7.35
C TRP A 151 6.85 -23.88 -6.52
N PHE A 152 6.23 -22.79 -6.99
CA PHE A 152 6.16 -21.54 -6.23
C PHE A 152 5.38 -21.73 -4.93
N LEU A 153 4.32 -22.52 -4.96
CA LEU A 153 3.49 -22.80 -3.78
C LEU A 153 4.24 -23.65 -2.74
N ALA A 154 5.00 -24.66 -3.20
CA ALA A 154 5.87 -25.46 -2.35
C ALA A 154 6.98 -24.60 -1.69
N MET A 155 7.63 -23.72 -2.47
CA MET A 155 8.65 -22.80 -1.94
C MET A 155 8.06 -21.79 -0.95
N ALA A 156 6.91 -21.18 -1.26
CA ALA A 156 6.24 -20.24 -0.36
C ALA A 156 5.83 -20.92 0.95
N GLY A 157 5.27 -22.13 0.88
CA GLY A 157 4.93 -22.93 2.05
C GLY A 157 6.16 -23.27 2.91
N TRP A 158 7.27 -23.65 2.27
CA TRP A 158 8.53 -23.92 2.96
C TRP A 158 9.09 -22.68 3.67
N MET A 159 9.06 -21.52 3.01
CA MET A 159 9.53 -20.26 3.60
C MET A 159 8.68 -19.85 4.81
N LEU A 160 7.36 -20.02 4.75
CA LEU A 160 6.46 -19.78 5.88
C LEU A 160 6.67 -20.79 7.02
N PHE A 161 6.95 -22.05 6.69
CA PHE A 161 7.25 -23.06 7.72
C PHE A 161 8.55 -22.74 8.47
N VAL A 162 9.62 -22.41 7.73
CA VAL A 162 10.91 -22.03 8.33
C VAL A 162 10.79 -20.73 9.14
N SER A 163 10.00 -19.75 8.69
CA SER A 163 9.81 -18.50 9.43
C SER A 163 9.19 -18.70 10.82
N ILE A 164 8.33 -19.71 11.01
CA ILE A 164 7.79 -20.07 12.32
C ILE A 164 8.91 -20.51 13.27
N PHE A 165 9.83 -21.39 12.83
CA PHE A 165 10.97 -21.80 13.66
C PHE A 165 11.88 -20.62 13.99
N ILE A 166 12.16 -19.75 13.01
CA ILE A 166 12.94 -18.53 13.23
C ILE A 166 12.26 -17.66 14.31
N ALA A 167 10.95 -17.42 14.21
CA ALA A 167 10.21 -16.62 15.19
C ALA A 167 10.26 -17.24 16.60
N ILE A 168 10.14 -18.57 16.71
CA ILE A 168 10.24 -19.29 17.99
C ILE A 168 11.66 -19.17 18.57
N GLU A 169 12.71 -19.38 17.79
CA GLU A 169 14.09 -19.29 18.28
C GLU A 169 14.48 -17.86 18.69
N VAL A 170 14.03 -16.84 17.95
CA VAL A 170 14.27 -15.43 18.26
C VAL A 170 13.58 -15.04 19.57
N THR A 171 12.35 -15.51 19.81
CA THR A 171 11.60 -15.18 21.03
C THR A 171 12.03 -16.01 22.25
N ARG A 172 12.60 -17.21 22.03
CA ARG A 172 13.07 -18.10 23.12
C ARG A 172 14.19 -17.49 23.98
N LYS A 173 15.03 -16.61 23.45
CA LYS A 173 16.14 -15.98 24.19
C LYS A 173 15.74 -14.78 25.06
N ARG A 174 14.44 -14.48 25.21
CA ARG A 174 13.95 -13.36 26.03
C ARG A 174 13.60 -13.74 27.48
N TYR A 175 14.06 -14.90 27.96
CA TYR A 175 14.09 -15.28 29.38
C TYR A 175 15.51 -15.68 29.78
#